data_AF-A0A8T0Z329-F1
#
_entry.id   AF-A0A8T0Z329-F1
#
_cell.length_a   1.000
_cell.length_b   1.000
_cell.length_c   1.000
_cell.angle_alpha   90.00
_cell.angle_beta   90.00
_cell.angle_gamma   90.00
#
_symmetry.space_group_name_H-M   'P 1'
#
loop_
_entity.id
_entity.type
_entity.pdbx_description
1 polymer ?
#
loop_
_entity_poly.entity_id
_entity_poly.type
_entity_poly.pdbx_seq_one_letter_code
_entity_poly.pdbx_strand_id
1 'polypeptide(L)'
;MTRLKPKSGSSFVKFIDIAVMVNDAVIDMGIQMIAESVKYRVALSSLMVWLKPLKQWLSETPFVILPLHLSRIQRGLIIVKVAFPTTLRVNLYEPLHQQCYRKEIKSAWKDKLLPYLENYGNWSNGAISQKDYQEVE
;
A
#
# COMPACT_ATOMS: atom_id res chain seq x y z
N MET A 1 22.47 23.11 6.11
CA MET A 1 21.55 22.12 5.50
C MET A 1 21.11 21.14 6.59
N THR A 2 19.88 21.27 7.06
CA THR A 2 19.34 20.48 8.18
C THR A 2 18.79 19.16 7.63
N ARG A 3 19.37 18.02 8.03
CA ARG A 3 18.88 16.68 7.66
C ARG A 3 17.86 16.22 8.70
N LEU A 4 16.62 15.98 8.29
CA LEU A 4 15.62 15.31 9.13
C LEU A 4 15.92 13.81 9.11
N LYS A 5 16.34 13.25 10.25
CA LYS A 5 16.53 11.80 10.42
C LYS A 5 15.20 11.16 10.87
N PRO A 6 14.67 10.14 10.17
CA PRO A 6 13.59 9.33 10.70
C PRO A 6 14.11 8.47 11.87
N LYS A 7 13.23 8.19 12.84
CA LYS A 7 13.56 7.34 14.00
C LYS A 7 13.64 5.84 13.66
N SER A 8 13.21 5.42 12.47
CA SER A 8 13.33 4.04 12.00
C SER A 8 13.02 3.98 10.49
N GLY A 9 13.93 3.43 9.68
CA GLY A 9 13.74 3.24 8.24
C GLY A 9 14.92 3.73 7.39
N SER A 10 15.23 3.02 6.30
CA SER A 10 16.33 3.32 5.35
C SER A 10 16.04 4.49 4.40
N SER A 11 14.93 5.21 4.60
CA SER A 11 14.42 6.26 3.72
C SER A 11 14.98 7.63 4.16
N PHE A 12 15.73 8.31 3.29
CA PHE A 12 16.25 9.65 3.54
C PHE A 12 15.52 10.69 2.68
N VAL A 13 14.94 11.72 3.31
CA VAL A 13 14.28 12.84 2.62
C VAL A 13 15.19 14.06 2.61
N LYS A 14 15.39 14.66 1.43
CA LYS A 14 16.10 15.92 1.21
C LYS A 14 15.11 17.05 0.91
N PHE A 15 15.51 18.30 1.15
CA PHE A 15 14.68 19.48 0.83
C PHE A 15 14.23 19.56 -0.62
N ILE A 16 15.06 19.10 -1.57
CA ILE A 16 14.73 19.07 -2.99
C ILE A 16 13.53 18.15 -3.30
N ASP A 17 13.28 17.16 -2.43
CA ASP A 17 12.21 16.18 -2.60
C ASP A 17 10.82 16.76 -2.29
N ILE A 18 10.75 17.99 -1.75
CA ILE A 18 9.52 18.67 -1.32
C ILE A 18 9.21 19.89 -2.22
N ALA A 19 10.21 20.43 -2.93
CA ALA A 19 10.14 21.78 -3.49
C ALA A 19 9.38 21.91 -4.83
N VAL A 20 9.10 20.81 -5.55
CA VAL A 20 8.51 20.87 -6.91
C VAL A 20 7.51 19.74 -7.16
N MET A 21 7.76 18.55 -6.63
CA MET A 21 6.86 17.40 -6.69
C MET A 21 7.27 16.39 -5.63
N VAL A 22 6.31 15.85 -4.88
CA VAL A 22 6.58 14.88 -3.82
C VAL A 22 7.08 13.58 -4.48
N ASN A 23 8.35 13.24 -4.26
CA ASN A 23 8.92 12.02 -4.82
C ASN A 23 8.44 10.78 -4.04
N ASP A 24 8.71 9.58 -4.58
CA ASP A 24 8.24 8.33 -3.97
C ASP A 24 8.80 8.10 -2.58
N ALA A 25 10.02 8.57 -2.30
CA ALA A 25 10.63 8.44 -0.98
C ALA A 25 9.87 9.25 0.09
N VAL A 26 9.39 10.44 -0.26
CA VAL A 26 8.58 11.27 0.64
C VAL A 26 7.17 10.69 0.79
N ILE A 27 6.58 10.15 -0.28
CA ILE A 27 5.27 9.48 -0.23
C ILE A 27 5.34 8.24 0.66
N ASP A 28 6.33 7.36 0.41
CA ASP A 28 6.53 6.14 1.19
C ASP A 28 6.80 6.50 2.67
N MET A 29 7.61 7.54 2.95
CA MET A 29 7.82 8.02 4.32
C MET A 29 6.52 8.56 4.95
N GLY A 30 5.74 9.35 4.22
CA GLY A 30 4.45 9.87 4.67
C GLY A 30 3.46 8.76 5.03
N ILE A 31 3.34 7.77 4.15
CA ILE A 31 2.46 6.62 4.35
C ILE A 31 2.94 5.74 5.49
N GLN A 32 4.25 5.54 5.64
CA GLN A 32 4.83 4.83 6.77
C GLN A 32 4.50 5.55 8.09
N MET A 33 4.67 6.88 8.16
CA MET A 33 4.32 7.65 9.36
C MET A 33 2.82 7.55 9.69
N ILE A 34 1.94 7.60 8.69
CA ILE A 34 0.50 7.41 8.88
C ILE A 34 0.22 6.01 9.42
N ALA A 35 0.81 4.96 8.84
CA ALA A 35 0.61 3.58 9.28
C ALA A 35 1.18 3.33 10.69
N GLU A 36 2.29 3.95 11.06
CA GLU A 36 2.85 3.88 12.42
C GLU A 36 1.97 4.64 13.44
N SER A 37 1.28 5.70 13.02
CA SER A 37 0.39 6.50 13.88
C SER A 37 -0.97 5.84 14.16
N VAL A 38 -1.37 4.86 13.34
CA VAL A 38 -2.68 4.18 13.44
C VAL A 38 -2.45 2.73 13.82
N LYS A 39 -3.02 2.30 14.95
CA LYS A 39 -2.91 0.89 15.39
C LYS A 39 -3.42 -0.06 14.30
N TYR A 40 -2.67 -1.16 14.11
CA TYR A 40 -3.05 -2.27 13.27
C TYR A 40 -3.22 -1.92 11.79
N ARG A 41 -2.18 -1.31 11.18
CA ARG A 41 -2.15 -0.98 9.75
C ARG A 41 -0.87 -1.49 9.12
N VAL A 42 -0.97 -1.88 7.85
CA VAL A 42 0.20 -2.16 7.01
C VAL A 42 0.29 -1.10 5.92
N ALA A 43 1.40 -0.39 5.88
CA ALA A 43 1.83 0.36 4.72
C ALA A 43 2.86 -0.47 3.95
N LEU A 44 2.61 -0.66 2.65
CA LEU A 44 3.58 -1.26 1.74
C LEU A 44 4.30 -0.16 0.96
N SER A 45 5.53 -0.43 0.52
CA SER A 45 6.28 0.51 -0.33
C SER A 45 5.76 0.46 -1.77
N SER A 46 5.75 1.62 -2.42
CA SER A 46 5.37 1.78 -3.83
C SER A 46 6.29 1.06 -4.82
N LEU A 47 7.48 0.61 -4.38
CA LEU A 47 8.41 -0.19 -5.19
C LEU A 47 7.94 -1.63 -5.45
N MET A 48 6.92 -2.10 -4.74
CA MET A 48 6.33 -3.44 -4.90
C MET A 48 7.30 -4.62 -4.68
N VAL A 49 8.38 -4.41 -3.93
CA VAL A 49 9.33 -5.46 -3.55
C VAL A 49 9.06 -5.89 -2.10
N TRP A 50 8.24 -6.93 -1.91
CA TRP A 50 7.86 -7.44 -0.59
C TRP A 50 8.20 -8.93 -0.45
N LEU A 51 9.46 -9.20 -0.13
CA LEU A 51 9.98 -10.58 -0.02
C LEU A 51 9.73 -11.23 1.35
N LYS A 52 9.15 -10.50 2.30
CA LYS A 52 8.97 -10.94 3.67
C LYS A 52 7.48 -10.96 4.05
N PRO A 53 7.05 -11.93 4.87
CA PRO A 53 5.72 -11.94 5.43
C PRO A 53 5.44 -10.72 6.29
N LEU A 54 4.15 -10.38 6.37
CA LEU A 54 3.69 -9.34 7.27
C LEU A 54 4.03 -9.72 8.70
N LYS A 55 4.55 -8.78 9.48
CA LYS A 55 4.89 -9.03 10.90
C LYS A 55 3.66 -9.25 11.78
N GLN A 56 2.48 -8.84 11.31
CA GLN A 56 1.20 -8.92 12.00
C GLN A 56 0.22 -9.76 11.19
N TRP A 57 -0.75 -10.38 11.87
CA TRP A 57 -1.80 -11.16 11.22
C TRP A 57 -2.71 -10.23 10.42
N LEU A 58 -3.09 -10.65 9.20
CA LEU A 58 -4.05 -9.86 8.40
C LEU A 58 -5.41 -9.74 9.07
N SER A 59 -5.85 -10.78 9.79
CA SER A 59 -7.09 -10.75 10.58
C SER A 59 -7.08 -9.67 11.68
N GLU A 60 -5.90 -9.32 12.17
CA GLU A 60 -5.69 -8.25 13.14
C GLU A 60 -5.42 -6.91 12.45
N THR A 61 -5.31 -6.85 11.13
CA THR A 61 -4.95 -5.66 10.35
C THR A 61 -6.17 -5.16 9.55
N PRO A 62 -6.95 -4.18 10.07
CA PRO A 62 -8.14 -3.74 9.37
C PRO A 62 -7.87 -3.12 7.99
N PHE A 63 -6.66 -2.60 7.71
CA PHE A 63 -6.32 -2.08 6.39
C PHE A 63 -4.88 -2.32 5.97
N VAL A 64 -4.71 -2.66 4.70
CA VAL A 64 -3.44 -2.64 3.97
C VAL A 64 -3.48 -1.51 2.95
N ILE A 65 -2.43 -0.68 2.95
CA ILE A 65 -2.32 0.50 2.11
C ILE A 65 -1.13 0.32 1.16
N LEU A 66 -1.37 0.50 -0.13
CA LEU A 66 -0.36 0.41 -1.18
C LEU A 66 -0.36 1.69 -2.04
N PRO A 67 0.61 2.59 -1.86
CA PRO A 67 0.88 3.64 -2.85
C PRO A 67 1.35 3.06 -4.17
N LEU A 68 0.96 3.69 -5.27
CA LEU A 68 1.38 3.32 -6.62
C LEU A 68 2.05 4.51 -7.31
N HIS A 69 3.12 4.21 -8.01
CA HIS A 69 3.71 5.09 -9.01
C HIS A 69 3.20 4.65 -10.39
N LEU A 70 2.31 5.45 -10.99
CA LEU A 70 1.65 5.11 -12.26
C LEU A 70 2.38 5.73 -13.46
N SER A 71 2.88 6.96 -13.28
CA SER A 71 3.75 7.60 -14.25
C SER A 71 4.57 8.69 -13.56
N ARG A 72 5.43 9.38 -14.32
CA ARG A 72 6.38 10.39 -13.79
C ARG A 72 5.76 11.34 -12.77
N ILE A 73 4.54 11.80 -13.00
CA ILE A 73 3.82 12.72 -12.11
C ILE A 73 2.55 12.11 -11.51
N GLN A 74 2.13 10.94 -11.98
CA GLN A 74 0.89 10.33 -11.55
C GLN A 74 1.11 9.32 -10.42
N ARG A 75 0.25 9.41 -9.41
CA ARG A 75 0.24 8.53 -8.25
C ARG A 75 -1.13 7.89 -8.10
N GLY A 76 -1.15 6.69 -7.56
CA GLY A 76 -2.37 5.97 -7.21
C GLY A 76 -2.28 5.41 -5.80
N LEU A 77 -3.39 4.85 -5.32
CA LEU A 77 -3.46 4.22 -4.02
C LEU A 77 -4.42 3.03 -4.09
N ILE A 78 -3.99 1.90 -3.52
CA ILE A 78 -4.86 0.77 -3.25
C ILE A 78 -5.05 0.69 -1.74
N ILE A 79 -6.32 0.68 -1.31
CA ILE A 79 -6.67 0.46 0.10
C ILE A 79 -7.48 -0.83 0.18
N VAL A 80 -6.90 -1.83 0.82
CA VAL A 80 -7.57 -3.09 1.12
C VAL A 80 -8.08 -3.03 2.54
N LYS A 81 -9.39 -3.06 2.71
CA LYS A 81 -10.02 -3.26 4.01
C LYS A 81 -10.19 -4.76 4.24
N VAL A 82 -9.62 -5.25 5.33
CA VAL A 82 -9.78 -6.64 5.76
C VAL A 82 -11.01 -6.69 6.67
N ALA A 83 -12.07 -7.34 6.23
CA ALA A 83 -13.26 -7.61 7.02
C ALA A 83 -13.23 -9.07 7.50
N PHE A 84 -13.32 -9.25 8.81
CA PHE A 84 -13.36 -10.56 9.44
C PHE A 84 -14.59 -11.36 8.96
N PRO A 85 -14.48 -12.68 8.71
CA PRO A 85 -13.29 -13.52 8.91
C PRO A 85 -12.31 -13.60 7.72
N THR A 86 -12.71 -13.23 6.49
CA THR A 86 -11.90 -13.48 5.29
C THR A 86 -12.21 -12.56 4.10
N THR A 87 -13.04 -11.53 4.25
CA THR A 87 -13.44 -10.70 3.11
C THR A 87 -12.46 -9.55 2.90
N LEU A 88 -11.92 -9.41 1.69
CA LEU A 88 -11.16 -8.21 1.32
C LEU A 88 -12.03 -7.28 0.48
N ARG A 89 -12.20 -6.04 0.95
CA ARG A 89 -12.78 -4.96 0.16
C ARG A 89 -11.66 -4.10 -0.37
N VAL A 90 -11.57 -4.00 -1.69
CA VAL A 90 -10.47 -3.30 -2.35
C VAL A 90 -11.00 -2.00 -2.92
N ASN A 91 -10.38 -0.90 -2.54
CA ASN A 91 -10.66 0.43 -3.05
C ASN A 91 -9.46 0.87 -3.89
N LEU A 92 -9.72 1.24 -5.14
CA LEU A 92 -8.70 1.65 -6.11
C LEU A 92 -8.84 3.15 -6.34
N TYR A 93 -7.85 3.92 -5.95
CA TYR A 93 -7.90 5.38 -6.02
C TYR A 93 -6.84 5.93 -6.97
N GLU A 94 -7.29 6.78 -7.88
CA GLU A 94 -6.47 7.63 -8.72
C GLU A 94 -6.97 9.07 -8.48
N PRO A 95 -6.19 9.94 -7.80
CA PRO A 95 -6.65 11.27 -7.38
C PRO A 95 -7.19 12.16 -8.50
N LEU A 96 -6.73 11.98 -9.74
CA LEU A 96 -7.17 12.78 -10.89
C LEU A 96 -8.27 12.09 -11.70
N HIS A 97 -8.78 10.94 -11.25
CA HIS A 97 -9.82 10.14 -11.89
C HIS A 97 -9.59 9.87 -13.39
N GLN A 98 -8.33 9.80 -13.82
CA GLN A 98 -7.93 9.51 -15.18
C GLN A 98 -8.09 8.02 -15.47
N GLN A 99 -9.04 7.71 -16.37
CA GLN A 99 -9.40 6.34 -16.71
C GLN A 99 -8.25 5.54 -17.34
N CYS A 100 -7.26 6.19 -17.94
CA CYS A 100 -6.12 5.53 -18.58
C CYS A 100 -5.31 4.68 -17.59
N TYR A 101 -5.22 5.07 -16.31
CA TYR A 101 -4.47 4.33 -15.29
C TYR A 101 -5.28 3.24 -14.59
N ARG A 102 -6.58 3.16 -14.85
CA ARG A 102 -7.46 2.19 -14.18
C ARG A 102 -7.00 0.74 -14.41
N LYS A 103 -6.52 0.44 -15.63
CA LYS A 103 -6.00 -0.89 -15.98
C LYS A 103 -4.72 -1.23 -15.19
N GLU A 104 -3.83 -0.26 -15.05
CA GLU A 104 -2.56 -0.41 -14.35
C GLU A 104 -2.79 -0.64 -12.85
N ILE A 105 -3.67 0.15 -12.23
CA ILE A 105 -4.03 -0.04 -10.81
C ILE A 105 -4.67 -1.42 -10.59
N LYS A 106 -5.55 -1.86 -11.49
CA LYS A 106 -6.15 -3.21 -11.42
C LYS A 106 -5.11 -4.33 -11.59
N SER A 107 -4.12 -4.15 -12.46
CA SER A 107 -3.00 -5.10 -12.63
C SER A 107 -2.13 -5.13 -11.38
N ALA A 108 -1.79 -3.98 -10.79
CA ALA A 108 -1.04 -3.92 -9.53
C ALA A 108 -1.76 -4.66 -8.39
N TRP A 109 -3.09 -4.57 -8.32
CA TRP A 109 -3.89 -5.38 -7.40
C TRP A 109 -3.75 -6.87 -7.70
N LYS A 110 -4.13 -7.30 -8.91
CA LYS A 110 -4.27 -8.72 -9.28
C LYS A 110 -2.95 -9.48 -9.36
N ASP A 111 -1.92 -8.84 -9.88
CA ASP A 111 -0.67 -9.51 -10.29
C ASP A 111 0.41 -9.42 -9.21
N LYS A 112 0.23 -8.54 -8.22
CA LYS A 112 1.23 -8.27 -7.18
C LYS A 112 0.65 -8.31 -5.77
N LEU A 113 -0.25 -7.38 -5.43
CA LEU A 113 -0.70 -7.23 -4.04
C LEU A 113 -1.51 -8.44 -3.59
N LEU A 114 -2.44 -8.91 -4.42
CA LEU A 114 -3.28 -10.06 -4.10
C LEU A 114 -2.43 -11.34 -3.87
N PRO A 115 -1.56 -11.78 -4.81
CA PRO A 115 -0.67 -12.91 -4.57
C PRO A 115 0.23 -12.74 -3.36
N TYR A 116 0.68 -11.52 -3.06
CA TYR A 116 1.45 -11.25 -1.85
C TYR A 116 0.63 -11.53 -0.59
N LEU A 117 -0.60 -11.01 -0.50
CA LEU A 117 -1.46 -11.23 0.65
C LEU A 117 -1.85 -12.70 0.82
N GLU A 118 -2.12 -13.42 -0.28
CA GLU A 118 -2.43 -14.86 -0.24
C GLU A 118 -1.25 -15.69 0.30
N ASN A 119 -0.03 -15.41 -0.15
CA ASN A 119 1.15 -16.20 0.20
C ASN A 119 1.82 -15.79 1.52
N TYR A 120 1.74 -14.51 1.89
CA TYR A 120 2.57 -13.90 2.93
C TYR A 120 1.77 -13.14 4.00
N GLY A 121 0.44 -13.28 3.94
CA GLY A 121 -0.50 -12.49 4.74
C GLY A 121 -0.71 -12.90 6.19
N ASN A 122 -0.13 -14.01 6.66
CA ASN A 122 -0.37 -14.57 8.00
C ASN A 122 -1.88 -14.58 8.36
N TRP A 123 -2.62 -15.50 7.73
CA TRP A 123 -4.06 -15.68 7.89
C TRP A 123 -4.40 -16.58 9.06
N SER A 124 -5.32 -16.14 9.93
CA SER A 124 -5.69 -16.93 11.12
C SER A 124 -6.46 -18.23 10.81
N ASN A 125 -7.19 -18.31 9.68
CA ASN A 125 -8.13 -19.42 9.40
C ASN A 125 -7.98 -20.09 8.00
N GLY A 126 -6.80 -20.03 7.37
CA GLY A 126 -6.56 -20.61 6.04
C GLY A 126 -6.61 -19.58 4.89
N ALA A 127 -6.15 -20.00 3.70
CA ALA A 127 -5.94 -19.13 2.54
C ALA A 127 -7.24 -18.51 1.99
N ILE A 128 -7.18 -17.25 1.56
CA ILE A 128 -8.29 -16.55 0.91
C ILE A 128 -8.48 -17.04 -0.53
N SER A 129 -9.74 -17.11 -0.99
CA SER A 129 -10.09 -17.42 -2.39
C SER A 129 -10.54 -16.18 -3.16
N GLN A 130 -10.44 -16.22 -4.49
CA GLN A 130 -10.95 -15.18 -5.40
C GLN A 130 -12.41 -14.75 -5.17
N LYS A 131 -13.22 -15.63 -4.58
CA LYS A 131 -14.63 -15.39 -4.27
C LYS A 131 -14.84 -14.46 -3.06
N ASP A 132 -13.81 -14.24 -2.26
CA ASP A 132 -13.88 -13.41 -1.04
C ASP A 132 -13.58 -11.93 -1.32
N TYR A 133 -13.43 -11.56 -2.59
CA TYR A 133 -13.08 -10.21 -3.03
C TYR A 133 -14.29 -9.42 -3.53
N GLN A 134 -14.43 -8.19 -3.02
CA GLN A 134 -15.36 -7.20 -3.56
C GLN A 134 -14.59 -5.94 -3.96
N GLU A 135 -14.57 -5.65 -5.26
CA GLU A 135 -14.16 -4.35 -5.78
C GLU A 135 -15.26 -3.35 -5.42
N VAL A 136 -14.89 -2.28 -4.73
CA VAL A 136 -15.81 -1.16 -4.44
C VAL A 136 -15.39 -0.02 -5.37
N GLU A 137 -16.27 0.35 -6.30
CA GLU A 137 -16.11 1.53 -7.16
C GLU A 137 -16.39 2.83 -6.41
#